data_AF-A0A7X0HGG1-F1
#
_entry.id   AF-A0A7X0HGG1-F1
#
_cell.length_a   1.000
_cell.length_b   1.000
_cell.length_c   1.000
_cell.angle_alpha   90.00
_cell.angle_beta   90.00
_cell.angle_gamma   90.00
#
_symmetry.space_group_name_H-M   'P 1'
#
loop_
_entity.id
_entity.type
_entity.pdbx_description
1 polymer ?
#
loop_
_entity_poly.entity_id
_entity_poly.type
_entity_poly.pdbx_seq_one_letter_code
_entity_poly.pdbx_strand_id
1 'polypeptide(L)'
;MTTVHRPGASDVMVSGASGRLPGQWPAIPTPEELRAQLLRERARRELTLGSIRASFEEQPSANAVRAAARRWIADVLATAEDVAKRKMERST
;
A
#
# COMPACT_ATOMS: atom_id res chain seq x y z
N MET A 1 -9.44 55.30 -15.81
CA MET A 1 -8.95 54.06 -16.45
C MET A 1 -8.61 53.08 -15.33
N THR A 2 -9.65 52.48 -14.76
CA THR A 2 -10.11 51.10 -15.01
C THR A 2 -9.27 50.07 -14.27
N THR A 3 -9.73 49.79 -13.06
CA THR A 3 -9.48 48.59 -12.25
C THR A 3 -9.86 47.34 -13.05
N VAL A 4 -9.06 46.28 -12.98
CA VAL A 4 -9.60 44.91 -12.96
C VAL A 4 -8.80 44.09 -11.94
N HIS A 5 -9.48 43.76 -10.86
CA HIS A 5 -9.17 42.68 -9.95
C HIS A 5 -10.08 41.51 -10.35
N ARG A 6 -9.57 40.29 -10.51
CA ARG A 6 -10.20 39.08 -9.95
C ARG A 6 -9.34 37.82 -10.09
N PRO A 7 -9.59 36.82 -9.23
CA PRO A 7 -8.67 35.76 -8.86
C PRO A 7 -9.11 34.37 -9.37
N GLY A 8 -8.26 33.37 -9.14
CA GLY A 8 -8.66 32.00 -8.85
C GLY A 8 -9.00 31.13 -10.05
N ALA A 9 -8.12 30.18 -10.33
CA ALA A 9 -8.54 28.85 -10.78
C ALA A 9 -7.49 27.85 -10.31
N SER A 10 -7.84 27.19 -9.21
CA SER A 10 -7.22 26.00 -8.69
C SER A 10 -7.25 24.94 -9.79
N ASP A 11 -6.16 24.77 -10.52
CA ASP A 11 -5.98 23.54 -11.30
C ASP A 11 -5.58 22.44 -10.32
N VAL A 12 -6.62 21.83 -9.76
CA VAL A 12 -6.59 20.46 -9.27
C VAL A 12 -6.22 19.59 -10.47
N MET A 13 -4.92 19.51 -10.75
CA MET A 13 -4.36 18.52 -11.66
C MET A 13 -4.58 17.16 -11.00
N VAL A 14 -5.67 16.53 -11.41
CA VAL A 14 -5.88 15.09 -11.33
C VAL A 14 -4.56 14.43 -11.76
N SER A 15 -3.83 13.90 -10.78
CA SER A 15 -2.62 13.08 -10.99
C SER A 15 -3.08 11.72 -11.54
N GLY A 16 -3.56 11.74 -12.78
CA GLY A 16 -3.93 10.60 -13.58
C GLY A 16 -3.01 10.56 -14.79
N ALA A 17 -2.33 9.43 -14.98
CA ALA A 17 -1.28 9.16 -15.95
C ALA A 17 0.10 9.75 -15.59
N SER A 18 0.95 8.90 -15.01
CA SER A 18 2.40 9.07 -15.16
C SER A 18 2.72 9.00 -16.65
N GLY A 19 2.81 10.15 -17.29
CA GLY A 19 3.16 10.30 -18.71
C GLY A 19 4.56 9.77 -18.96
N ARG A 20 4.68 8.46 -19.18
CA ARG A 20 5.90 7.84 -19.67
C ARG A 20 5.89 7.87 -21.18
N LEU A 21 6.97 8.36 -21.77
CA LEU A 21 7.16 8.25 -23.21
C LEU A 21 7.50 6.80 -23.57
N PRO A 22 6.99 6.27 -24.70
CA PRO A 22 7.40 4.97 -25.22
C PRO A 22 8.94 4.90 -25.33
N GLY A 23 9.55 3.85 -24.75
CA GLY A 23 11.01 3.66 -24.75
C GLY A 23 11.76 4.26 -23.56
N GLN A 24 11.10 5.00 -22.67
CA GLN A 24 11.72 5.50 -21.45
C GLN A 24 11.76 4.41 -20.36
N TRP A 25 12.97 3.98 -19.99
CA TRP A 25 13.18 3.09 -18.85
C TRP A 25 12.85 3.79 -17.53
N PRO A 26 12.28 3.07 -16.53
CA PRO A 26 12.01 3.66 -15.23
C PRO A 26 13.31 4.17 -14.60
N ALA A 27 13.25 5.35 -13.97
CA ALA A 27 14.36 5.86 -13.20
C ALA A 27 14.74 4.85 -12.10
N ILE A 28 16.03 4.54 -12.01
CA ILE A 28 16.55 3.71 -10.94
C ILE A 28 16.49 4.54 -9.65
N PRO A 29 15.84 4.05 -8.57
CA PRO A 29 15.79 4.78 -7.31
C PRO A 29 17.19 5.05 -6.77
N THR A 30 17.38 6.21 -6.17
CA THR A 30 18.62 6.52 -5.45
C THR A 30 18.78 5.61 -4.23
N PRO A 31 20.00 5.41 -3.71
CA PRO A 31 20.21 4.64 -2.48
C PRO A 31 19.41 5.19 -1.27
N GLU A 32 19.17 6.49 -1.21
CA GLU A 32 18.38 7.12 -0.15
C GLU A 32 16.89 6.79 -0.29
N GLU A 33 16.34 6.88 -1.51
CA GLU A 33 14.95 6.53 -1.80
C GLU A 33 14.67 5.06 -1.49
N LEU A 34 15.61 4.15 -1.84
CA LEU A 34 15.49 2.74 -1.52
C LEU A 34 15.50 2.50 0.00
N ARG A 35 16.39 3.17 0.74
CA ARG A 35 16.41 3.09 2.21
C ARG A 35 15.10 3.58 2.81
N ALA A 36 14.59 4.72 2.35
CA ALA A 36 13.32 5.28 2.80
C ALA A 36 12.14 4.35 2.48
N GLN A 37 12.14 3.69 1.31
CA GLN A 37 11.15 2.67 0.97
C GLN A 37 11.22 1.47 1.92
N LEU A 38 12.42 0.92 2.15
CA LEU A 38 12.61 -0.21 3.06
C LEU A 38 12.18 0.11 4.49
N LEU A 39 12.47 1.32 4.99
CA LEU A 39 12.02 1.76 6.31
C LEU A 39 10.50 1.85 6.39
N ARG A 40 9.83 2.41 5.36
CA ARG A 40 8.36 2.47 5.31
C ARG A 40 7.73 1.09 5.29
N GLU A 41 8.27 0.16 4.51
CA GLU A 41 7.76 -1.21 4.46
C GLU A 41 7.99 -1.95 5.79
N ARG A 42 9.14 -1.75 6.45
CA ARG A 42 9.39 -2.29 7.79
C ARG A 42 8.41 -1.75 8.83
N ALA A 43 8.23 -0.43 8.89
CA ALA A 43 7.30 0.19 9.82
C ALA A 43 5.86 -0.33 9.62
N ARG A 44 5.41 -0.45 8.37
CA ARG A 44 4.09 -1.01 8.05
C ARG A 44 3.96 -2.46 8.51
N ARG A 45 4.99 -3.28 8.27
CA ARG A 45 5.01 -4.67 8.70
C ARG A 45 4.94 -4.79 10.22
N GLU A 46 5.69 -3.98 10.94
CA GLU A 46 5.71 -3.97 12.40
C GLU A 46 4.34 -3.59 12.97
N LEU A 47 3.71 -2.53 12.44
CA LEU A 47 2.36 -2.14 12.84
C LEU A 47 1.35 -3.28 12.62
N THR A 48 1.41 -3.93 11.45
CA THR A 48 0.52 -5.04 11.11
C THR A 48 0.68 -6.22 12.08
N LEU A 49 1.93 -6.59 12.39
CA LEU A 49 2.20 -7.65 13.37
C LEU A 49 1.76 -7.28 14.79
N GLY A 50 1.87 -6.00 15.16
CA GLY A 50 1.34 -5.48 16.42
C GLY A 50 -0.17 -5.72 16.54
N SER A 51 -0.93 -5.41 15.49
CA SER A 51 -2.38 -5.64 15.45
C SER A 51 -2.74 -7.12 15.53
N ILE A 52 -2.02 -8.00 14.82
CA ILE A 52 -2.24 -9.44 14.88
C ILE A 52 -1.94 -9.97 16.29
N ARG A 53 -0.86 -9.50 16.93
CA ARG A 53 -0.54 -9.86 18.31
C ARG A 53 -1.65 -9.44 19.27
N ALA A 54 -2.13 -8.21 19.18
CA ALA A 54 -3.23 -7.73 20.03
C ALA A 54 -4.48 -8.62 19.88
N SER A 55 -4.83 -9.00 18.65
CA SER A 55 -5.94 -9.94 18.38
C SER A 55 -5.75 -11.32 19.04
N PHE A 56 -4.50 -11.80 19.16
CA PHE A 56 -4.20 -13.05 19.87
C PHE A 56 -4.25 -12.90 21.39
N GLU A 57 -3.85 -11.75 21.93
CA GLU A 57 -3.89 -11.45 23.37
C GLU A 57 -5.33 -11.37 23.91
N GLU A 58 -6.29 -10.99 23.07
CA GLU A 58 -7.73 -10.96 23.41
C GLU A 58 -8.36 -12.37 23.52
N GLN A 59 -7.67 -13.42 23.08
CA GLN A 59 -8.26 -14.76 23.04
C GLN A 59 -8.34 -15.39 24.46
N PRO A 60 -9.45 -16.07 24.80
CA PRO A 60 -9.69 -16.56 26.16
C PRO A 60 -8.85 -17.79 26.55
N SER A 61 -8.14 -18.42 25.60
CA SER A 61 -7.32 -19.60 25.87
C SER A 61 -6.26 -19.84 24.79
N ALA A 62 -5.25 -20.64 25.10
CA ALA A 62 -4.22 -21.05 24.14
C ALA A 62 -4.80 -21.78 22.90
N ASN A 63 -5.89 -22.53 23.06
CA ASN A 63 -6.56 -23.18 21.92
C ASN A 63 -7.28 -22.16 21.03
N ALA A 64 -7.89 -21.14 21.63
CA ALA A 64 -8.48 -20.02 20.88
C ALA A 64 -7.41 -19.22 20.12
N VAL A 65 -6.23 -18.97 20.72
CA VAL A 65 -5.08 -18.37 20.02
C VAL A 65 -4.68 -19.19 18.79
N ARG A 66 -4.50 -20.50 18.93
CA ARG A 66 -4.13 -21.37 17.80
C ARG A 66 -5.20 -21.39 16.71
N ALA A 67 -6.48 -21.37 17.09
CA ALA A 67 -7.59 -21.29 16.14
C ALA A 67 -7.60 -19.94 15.41
N ALA A 68 -7.39 -18.83 16.12
CA ALA A 68 -7.28 -17.50 15.54
C ALA A 68 -6.09 -17.39 14.58
N ALA A 69 -4.92 -17.94 14.94
CA ALA A 69 -3.74 -17.96 14.09
C ALA A 69 -3.98 -18.71 12.77
N ARG A 70 -4.65 -19.86 12.81
CA ARG A 70 -5.01 -20.60 11.58
C ARG A 70 -5.93 -19.80 10.66
N ARG A 71 -6.90 -19.08 11.22
CA ARG A 71 -7.80 -18.21 10.44
C ARG A 71 -7.01 -17.08 9.77
N TRP A 72 -6.17 -16.37 10.52
CA TRP A 72 -5.30 -15.33 9.98
C TRP A 72 -4.41 -15.83 8.83
N ILE A 73 -3.83 -17.03 8.95
CA ILE A 73 -3.03 -17.62 7.87
C ILE A 73 -3.90 -17.84 6.62
N ALA A 74 -5.09 -18.42 6.77
CA ALA A 74 -6.00 -18.64 5.66
C ALA A 74 -6.42 -17.33 4.98
N ASP A 75 -6.77 -16.30 5.76
CA ASP A 75 -7.21 -15.00 5.25
C ASP A 75 -6.09 -14.27 4.50
N VAL A 76 -4.85 -14.32 5.01
CA VAL A 76 -3.68 -13.73 4.36
C VAL A 76 -3.38 -14.44 3.03
N LEU A 77 -3.44 -15.77 3.00
CA LEU A 77 -3.23 -16.54 1.78
C LEU A 77 -4.30 -16.24 0.74
N ALA A 78 -5.59 -16.24 1.12
CA ALA A 78 -6.68 -15.90 0.22
C ALA A 78 -6.52 -14.48 -0.36
N THR A 79 -6.16 -13.51 0.49
CA THR A 79 -5.89 -12.14 0.05
C THR A 79 -4.73 -12.07 -0.93
N ALA A 80 -3.66 -12.84 -0.71
CA ALA A 80 -2.51 -12.90 -1.59
C ALA A 80 -2.86 -13.46 -2.97
N GLU A 81 -3.61 -14.56 -3.02
CA GLU A 81 -4.10 -15.17 -4.27
C GLU A 81 -5.01 -14.21 -5.05
N ASP A 82 -5.93 -13.52 -4.36
CA ASP A 82 -6.80 -12.52 -4.98
C ASP A 82 -6.00 -11.36 -5.60
N VAL A 83 -4.97 -10.87 -4.90
CA VAL A 83 -4.07 -9.83 -5.44
C VAL A 83 -3.29 -10.35 -6.64
N ALA A 84 -2.79 -11.58 -6.59
CA ALA A 84 -2.03 -12.20 -7.67
C ALA A 84 -2.89 -12.35 -8.94
N LYS A 85 -4.10 -12.89 -8.78
CA LYS A 85 -5.08 -13.03 -9.86
C LYS A 85 -5.38 -11.70 -10.55
N ARG A 86 -5.68 -10.65 -9.78
CA ARG A 86 -5.94 -9.30 -10.33
C ARG A 86 -4.75 -8.71 -11.09
N LYS A 87 -3.51 -9.08 -10.72
CA LYS A 87 -2.31 -8.63 -11.45
C LYS A 87 -2.16 -9.38 -12.77
N MET A 88 -2.45 -10.68 -12.80
CA MET A 88 -2.44 -11.48 -14.04
C MET A 88 -3.47 -10.99 -15.04
N GLU A 89 -4.71 -10.75 -14.61
CA GLU A 89 -5.79 -10.24 -15.46
C GLU A 89 -5.49 -8.86 -16.07
N ARG A 90 -4.72 -8.00 -15.36
CA ARG A 90 -4.29 -6.70 -15.88
C ARG A 90 -3.18 -6.79 -16.92
N SER A 91 -2.48 -7.91 -16.96
CA SER A 91 -1.32 -8.15 -17.84
C SER A 91 -1.71 -8.88 -19.12
N THR A 92 -2.99 -9.24 -19.27
CA THR A 92 -3.59 -9.93 -20.42
C THR A 92 -4.51 -8.98 -21.15
#